data_AF-A0A381W3G7-F1
#
_entry.id   AF-A0A381W3G7-F1
#
_cell.length_a   1.000
_cell.length_b   1.000
_cell.length_c   1.000
_cell.angle_alpha   90.00
_cell.angle_beta   90.00
_cell.angle_gamma   90.00
#
_symmetry.space_group_name_H-M   'P 1'
#
loop_
_entity.id
_entity.type
_entity.pdbx_description
1 polymer ?
#
loop_
_entity_poly.entity_id
_entity_poly.type
_entity_poly.pdbx_seq_one_letter_code
_entity_poly.pdbx_strand_id
1 'polypeptide(L)'
;KIIHYGYCNDFKEYARWLWKADILPVTSNQDFFGVSIMEAIYCGAYPILPKRLTYPELLPDTSHHKHLYDNEDELYELVKDCIDHIEMNRENAIGDWVNKFDWKLMALIYDKLFRSYI
;
A
#
# COMPACT_ATOMS: atom_id res chain seq x y z
N LYS A 1 2.93 -20.21 -10.04
CA LYS A 1 1.81 -20.93 -9.38
C LYS A 1 0.96 -19.92 -8.62
N ILE A 2 -0.36 -19.92 -8.78
CA ILE A 2 -1.26 -19.11 -7.93
C ILE A 2 -1.53 -19.89 -6.64
N ILE A 3 -1.32 -19.24 -5.49
CA ILE A 3 -1.46 -19.87 -4.16
C ILE A 3 -2.78 -19.54 -3.47
N HIS A 4 -3.38 -18.39 -3.79
CA HIS A 4 -4.69 -17.95 -3.31
C HIS A 4 -5.29 -16.98 -4.32
N TYR A 5 -6.61 -17.03 -4.52
CA TYR A 5 -7.37 -16.09 -5.36
C TYR A 5 -8.80 -15.98 -4.84
N GLY A 6 -9.31 -14.75 -4.73
CA GLY A 6 -10.65 -14.47 -4.24
C GLY A 6 -10.66 -13.94 -2.80
N TYR A 7 -11.84 -14.01 -2.18
CA TYR A 7 -12.09 -13.46 -0.87
C TYR A 7 -11.60 -14.39 0.25
N CYS A 8 -10.99 -13.82 1.29
CA CYS A 8 -10.66 -14.52 2.53
C CYS A 8 -11.83 -14.40 3.53
N ASN A 9 -12.43 -15.52 3.93
CA ASN A 9 -13.54 -15.53 4.88
C ASN A 9 -13.13 -15.21 6.32
N ASP A 10 -11.84 -15.37 6.65
CA ASP A 10 -11.28 -15.08 7.97
C ASP A 10 -10.23 -13.98 7.86
N PHE A 11 -10.30 -13.02 8.79
CA PHE A 11 -9.37 -11.90 8.84
C PHE A 11 -7.93 -12.35 9.12
N LYS A 12 -7.72 -13.37 9.95
CA LYS A 12 -6.36 -13.85 10.24
C LYS A 12 -5.75 -14.48 9.01
N GLU A 13 -6.53 -15.19 8.20
CA GLU A 13 -6.07 -15.70 6.91
C GLU A 13 -5.65 -14.57 5.97
N TYR A 14 -6.49 -13.53 5.82
CA TYR A 14 -6.16 -12.34 5.05
C TYR A 14 -4.84 -11.70 5.51
N ALA A 15 -4.70 -11.44 6.81
CA ALA A 15 -3.50 -10.84 7.38
C ALA A 15 -2.24 -11.71 7.17
N ARG A 16 -2.38 -13.04 7.25
CA ARG A 16 -1.27 -13.97 6.96
C ARG A 16 -0.81 -13.90 5.50
N TRP A 17 -1.73 -13.67 4.57
CA TRP A 17 -1.36 -13.47 3.17
C TRP A 17 -0.60 -12.16 2.96
N LEU A 18 -1.05 -11.07 3.60
CA LEU A 18 -0.34 -9.80 3.54
C LEU A 18 1.08 -9.90 4.10
N TRP A 19 1.25 -10.51 5.29
CA TRP A 19 2.56 -10.71 5.93
C TRP A 19 3.50 -11.64 5.16
N LYS A 20 2.96 -12.44 4.24
CA LYS A 20 3.76 -13.33 3.39
C LYS A 20 4.21 -12.63 2.11
N ALA A 21 3.59 -11.51 1.73
CA ALA A 21 3.87 -10.84 0.48
C ALA A 21 5.03 -9.85 0.63
N ASP A 22 5.98 -9.91 -0.31
CA ASP A 22 7.08 -8.94 -0.38
C ASP A 22 6.75 -7.74 -1.29
N ILE A 23 5.93 -7.95 -2.33
CA ILE A 23 5.66 -6.97 -3.39
C ILE A 23 4.15 -6.88 -3.62
N LEU A 24 3.65 -5.65 -3.82
CA LEU A 24 2.26 -5.34 -4.08
C LEU A 24 2.12 -4.54 -5.39
N PRO A 25 2.06 -5.21 -6.56
CA PRO A 25 1.70 -4.56 -7.81
C PRO A 25 0.18 -4.34 -7.86
N VAL A 26 -0.24 -3.08 -8.02
CA VAL A 26 -1.66 -2.69 -8.11
C VAL A 26 -1.93 -2.15 -9.50
N THR A 27 -3.02 -2.62 -10.14
CA THR A 27 -3.42 -2.18 -11.49
C THR A 27 -4.85 -1.60 -11.54
N SER A 28 -5.44 -1.26 -10.39
CA SER A 28 -6.83 -0.77 -10.26
C SER A 28 -7.12 0.41 -11.18
N ASN A 29 -8.22 0.38 -11.94
CA ASN A 29 -8.68 1.52 -12.75
C ASN A 29 -9.51 2.54 -11.97
N GLN A 30 -10.08 2.11 -10.83
CA GLN A 30 -10.90 2.91 -9.93
C GLN A 30 -10.57 2.47 -8.50
N ASP A 31 -10.33 3.45 -7.64
CA ASP A 31 -10.17 3.25 -6.20
C ASP A 31 -10.46 4.60 -5.49
N PHE A 32 -10.80 4.53 -4.21
CA PHE A 32 -10.92 5.69 -3.35
C PHE A 32 -9.64 5.85 -2.55
N PHE A 33 -9.60 5.38 -1.31
CA PHE A 33 -8.45 5.53 -0.43
C PHE A 33 -7.42 4.40 -0.53
N GLY A 34 -7.76 3.23 -1.08
CA GLY A 34 -6.83 2.10 -1.11
C GLY A 34 -6.53 1.52 0.29
N VAL A 35 -7.55 1.27 1.11
CA VAL A 35 -7.37 0.70 2.47
C VAL A 35 -6.53 -0.58 2.43
N SER A 36 -6.83 -1.50 1.51
CA SER A 36 -6.09 -2.75 1.35
C SER A 36 -4.63 -2.55 0.95
N ILE A 37 -4.32 -1.45 0.24
CA ILE A 37 -2.95 -1.06 -0.11
C ILE A 37 -2.22 -0.59 1.14
N MET A 38 -2.86 0.26 1.96
CA MET A 38 -2.27 0.72 3.21
C MET A 38 -2.06 -0.44 4.19
N GLU A 39 -2.99 -1.39 4.27
CA GLU A 39 -2.86 -2.61 5.07
C GLU A 39 -1.67 -3.47 4.61
N ALA A 40 -1.50 -3.64 3.30
CA ALA A 40 -0.37 -4.39 2.74
C ALA A 40 0.98 -3.70 3.02
N ILE A 41 1.06 -2.37 2.84
CA ILE A 41 2.25 -1.58 3.15
C ILE A 41 2.57 -1.66 4.65
N TYR A 42 1.55 -1.61 5.51
CA TYR A 42 1.71 -1.79 6.96
C TYR A 42 2.30 -3.16 7.30
N CYS A 43 1.97 -4.19 6.53
CA CYS A 43 2.54 -5.53 6.67
C CYS A 43 3.95 -5.67 6.04
N GLY A 44 4.53 -4.60 5.49
CA GLY A 44 5.86 -4.57 4.91
C GLY A 44 5.92 -4.86 3.40
N ALA A 45 4.79 -5.01 2.73
CA ALA A 45 4.78 -5.24 1.28
C ALA A 45 5.19 -3.97 0.53
N TYR A 46 6.11 -4.12 -0.44
CA TYR A 46 6.61 -3.02 -1.26
C TYR A 46 5.57 -2.62 -2.33
N PRO A 47 5.00 -1.41 -2.28
CA PRO A 47 3.93 -1.02 -3.19
C PRO A 47 4.46 -0.59 -4.55
N ILE A 48 3.80 -1.04 -5.63
CA ILE A 48 3.98 -0.54 -6.99
C ILE A 48 2.60 -0.15 -7.52
N LEU A 49 2.33 1.15 -7.58
CA LEU A 49 1.00 1.73 -7.76
C LEU A 49 0.97 2.61 -9.02
N PRO A 50 -0.18 2.73 -9.72
CA PRO A 50 -0.29 3.64 -10.84
C PRO A 50 -0.23 5.08 -10.34
N LYS A 51 0.41 5.97 -11.10
CA LYS A 51 0.53 7.41 -10.80
C LYS A 51 -0.77 8.18 -11.10
N ARG A 52 -1.86 7.72 -10.52
CA ARG A 52 -3.23 8.26 -10.64
C ARG A 52 -4.04 7.83 -9.43
N LEU A 53 -5.33 8.13 -9.42
CA LEU A 53 -6.20 7.95 -8.25
C LEU A 53 -5.63 8.75 -7.06
N THR A 54 -5.79 8.28 -5.84
CA THR A 54 -5.26 8.92 -4.62
C THR A 54 -3.84 8.48 -4.28
N TYR A 55 -3.27 7.51 -5.01
CA TYR A 55 -2.02 6.85 -4.63
C TYR A 55 -0.82 7.79 -4.50
N PRO A 56 -0.62 8.81 -5.37
CA PRO A 56 0.45 9.78 -5.16
C PRO A 56 0.35 10.51 -3.81
N GLU A 57 -0.86 10.81 -3.34
CA GLU A 57 -1.10 11.51 -2.07
C GLU A 57 -0.87 10.61 -0.84
N LEU A 58 -0.97 9.30 -1.03
CA LEU A 58 -0.81 8.30 0.03
C LEU A 58 0.65 7.95 0.30
N LEU A 59 1.57 8.28 -0.61
CA LEU A 59 3.01 8.00 -0.48
C LEU A 59 3.82 9.28 -0.27
N PRO A 60 5.00 9.19 0.38
CA PRO A 60 5.94 10.32 0.41
C PRO A 60 6.38 10.74 -1.00
N ASP A 61 6.40 12.04 -1.28
CA ASP A 61 6.85 12.57 -2.57
C ASP A 61 8.26 12.08 -2.97
N THR A 62 9.14 11.94 -1.97
CA THR A 62 10.51 11.45 -2.16
C THR A 62 10.59 10.01 -2.64
N SER A 63 9.55 9.21 -2.43
CA SER A 63 9.51 7.80 -2.82
C SER A 63 8.74 7.55 -4.11
N HIS A 64 8.06 8.55 -4.68
CA HIS A 64 7.22 8.39 -5.88
C HIS A 64 7.94 7.69 -7.04
N HIS A 65 9.17 8.08 -7.34
CA HIS A 65 9.95 7.49 -8.44
C HIS A 65 10.23 5.99 -8.32
N LYS A 66 10.10 5.40 -7.12
CA LYS A 66 10.33 3.97 -6.88
C LYS A 66 9.06 3.14 -6.76
N HIS A 67 7.91 3.80 -6.62
CA HIS A 67 6.65 3.14 -6.31
C HIS A 67 5.53 3.50 -7.29
N LEU A 68 5.67 4.56 -8.08
CA LEU A 68 4.63 5.02 -8.99
C LEU A 68 5.04 4.78 -10.44
N TYR A 69 4.11 4.26 -11.24
CA TYR A 69 4.28 4.03 -12.67
C TYR A 69 3.20 4.74 -13.49
N ASP A 70 3.54 5.20 -14.69
CA ASP A 70 2.63 5.86 -15.63
C ASP A 70 2.07 4.88 -16.68
N ASN A 71 2.78 3.79 -17.00
CA ASN A 71 2.40 2.81 -18.04
C ASN A 71 2.84 1.37 -17.71
N GLU A 72 2.42 0.41 -18.54
CA GLU A 72 2.69 -1.03 -18.32
C GLU A 72 4.19 -1.38 -18.40
N ASP A 73 4.96 -0.71 -19.27
CA ASP A 73 6.41 -0.96 -19.40
C ASP A 73 7.14 -0.53 -18.11
N GLU A 74 6.75 0.61 -17.53
CA GLU A 74 7.28 1.06 -16.24
C GLU A 74 6.87 0.15 -15.08
N LEU A 75 5.62 -0.32 -15.05
CA LEU A 75 5.18 -1.32 -14.07
C LEU A 75 6.05 -2.58 -14.15
N TYR A 76 6.32 -3.06 -15.38
CA TYR A 76 7.15 -4.24 -15.59
C TYR A 76 8.57 -4.04 -15.08
N GLU A 77 9.24 -2.93 -15.42
CA GLU A 77 10.61 -2.67 -14.96
C GLU A 77 10.67 -2.48 -13.44
N LEU A 78 9.71 -1.80 -12.82
CA LEU A 78 9.65 -1.66 -11.36
C LEU A 78 9.46 -3.01 -10.65
N VAL A 79 8.58 -3.88 -11.15
CA VAL A 79 8.37 -5.21 -10.56
C VAL A 79 9.64 -6.04 -10.68
N LYS A 80 10.29 -6.02 -11.84
CA LYS A 80 11.54 -6.75 -12.08
C LYS A 80 12.65 -6.26 -11.16
N ASP A 81 12.88 -4.94 -11.10
CA ASP A 81 13.86 -4.34 -10.20
C ASP A 81 13.58 -4.69 -8.73
N CYS A 82 12.30 -4.71 -8.36
CA CYS A 82 11.89 -5.05 -7.00
C CYS A 82 12.21 -6.52 -6.63
N ILE A 83 12.00 -7.45 -7.57
CA ILE A 83 12.35 -8.87 -7.41
C ILE A 83 13.87 -9.04 -7.31
N ASP A 84 14.64 -8.35 -8.14
CA ASP A 84 16.10 -8.45 -8.16
C ASP A 84 16.75 -7.88 -6.89
N HIS A 85 16.08 -6.93 -6.21
CA HIS A 85 16.59 -6.22 -5.03
C HIS A 85 15.73 -6.40 -3.76
N ILE A 86 15.07 -7.55 -3.62
CA ILE A 86 14.05 -7.78 -2.56
C ILE A 86 14.55 -7.51 -1.13
N GLU A 87 15.79 -7.90 -0.81
CA GLU A 87 16.35 -7.72 0.53
C GLU A 87 16.55 -6.24 0.86
N MET A 88 17.02 -5.44 -0.09
CA MET A 88 17.17 -3.99 0.08
C MET A 88 15.81 -3.29 0.22
N ASN A 89 14.80 -3.78 -0.49
CA ASN A 89 13.46 -3.20 -0.45
C ASN A 89 12.73 -3.46 0.89
N ARG A 90 13.01 -4.58 1.56
CA ARG A 90 12.51 -4.86 2.93
C ARG A 90 13.04 -3.86 3.96
N GLU A 91 14.28 -3.41 3.83
CA GLU A 91 14.89 -2.44 4.75
C GLU A 91 14.38 -1.01 4.54
N ASN A 92 13.90 -0.70 3.33
CA ASN A 92 13.39 0.62 2.95
C ASN A 92 11.86 0.72 3.02
N ALA A 93 11.22 -0.14 3.82
CA ALA A 93 9.78 -0.17 3.95
C ALA A 93 9.24 1.17 4.48
N ILE A 94 8.32 1.79 3.73
CA ILE A 94 7.59 2.99 4.13
C ILE A 94 6.47 2.69 5.16
N GLY A 95 6.57 1.57 5.89
CA GLY A 95 5.58 1.13 6.87
C GLY A 95 5.29 2.17 7.95
N ASP A 96 6.31 2.93 8.36
CA ASP A 96 6.12 4.00 9.34
C ASP A 96 5.28 5.17 8.80
N TRP A 97 5.31 5.42 7.49
CA TRP A 97 4.51 6.48 6.88
C TRP A 97 3.01 6.19 6.97
N VAL A 98 2.61 4.92 6.82
CA VAL A 98 1.19 4.54 6.84
C VAL A 98 0.60 4.55 8.25
N ASN A 99 1.42 4.53 9.31
CA ASN A 99 0.96 4.61 10.70
C ASN A 99 0.14 5.87 10.99
N LYS A 100 0.33 6.96 10.23
CA LYS A 100 -0.47 8.18 10.38
C LYS A 100 -1.96 7.97 10.09
N PHE A 101 -2.30 6.90 9.36
CA PHE A 101 -3.67 6.52 9.04
C PHE A 101 -4.29 5.53 10.05
N ASP A 102 -3.56 5.14 11.11
CA ASP A 102 -4.10 4.27 12.16
C ASP A 102 -5.34 4.92 12.79
N TRP A 103 -6.40 4.13 12.96
CA TRP A 103 -7.66 4.57 13.56
C TRP A 103 -7.50 5.14 14.97
N LYS A 104 -6.50 4.70 15.75
CA LYS A 104 -6.19 5.28 17.06
C LYS A 104 -5.81 6.76 16.96
N LEU A 105 -5.24 7.19 15.83
CA LEU A 105 -4.91 8.60 15.55
C LEU A 105 -6.07 9.29 14.82
N MET A 106 -6.56 8.69 13.74
CA MET A 106 -7.57 9.29 12.87
C MET A 106 -8.90 9.51 13.59
N ALA A 107 -9.33 8.59 14.46
CA ALA A 107 -10.57 8.76 15.23
C ALA A 107 -10.56 10.03 16.08
N LEU A 108 -9.42 10.35 16.72
CA LEU A 108 -9.29 11.55 17.55
C LEU A 108 -9.38 12.84 16.72
N ILE A 109 -8.81 12.82 15.50
CA ILE A 109 -8.87 13.94 14.56
C ILE A 109 -10.32 14.19 14.12
N TYR A 110 -11.02 13.13 13.73
CA TYR A 110 -12.42 13.23 13.31
C TYR A 110 -13.35 13.62 14.46
N ASP A 111 -13.18 13.05 15.66
CA ASP A 111 -13.96 13.43 16.85
C ASP A 111 -13.79 14.92 17.17
N LYS A 112 -12.55 15.43 17.10
CA LYS A 112 -12.28 16.86 17.30
C LYS A 112 -12.96 17.73 16.23
N LEU A 113 -12.89 17.30 14.96
CA LEU A 113 -13.52 18.01 13.84
C LEU A 113 -15.04 18.06 14.01
N PHE A 114 -15.69 16.93 14.30
CA PHE A 114 -17.14 16.88 14.46
C PHE A 114 -17.64 17.69 15.66
N ARG A 115 -16.90 17.68 16.77
CA ARG A 115 -17.19 18.54 17.93
C ARG A 115 -17.05 20.05 17.64
N SER A 116 -16.34 20.45 16.57
CA SER A 116 -16.24 21.87 16.19
C SER A 116 -17.47 22.40 15.47
N TYR A 117 -18.36 21.51 15.00
CA TYR A 117 -19.59 21.87 14.30
C TYR A 117 -20.83 21.88 15.20
N ILE A 118 -20.68 21.50 16.48
CA ILE A 118 -21.74 21.45 17.51
C ILE A 118 -21.37 22.44 18.61
#